data_AF-A0A948E4R4-F1
#
_entry.id   AF-A0A948E4R4-F1
#
_cell.length_a   1.000
_cell.length_b   1.000
_cell.length_c   1.000
_cell.angle_alpha   90.00
_cell.angle_beta   90.00
_cell.angle_gamma   90.00
#
_symmetry.space_group_name_H-M   'P 1'
#
loop_
_entity.id
_entity.type
_entity.pdbx_description
1 polymer ?
#
loop_
_entity_poly.entity_id
_entity_poly.type
_entity_poly.pdbx_seq_one_letter_code
_entity_poly.pdbx_strand_id
1 'polypeptide(L)'
;MKPNQRPCIVLSDYPIKTMAYQRFLSGLGDEHIFALRTVNADFTELTQAKLVVCDMNIMVEFEAETLAHLEQMFPNANILFLEEDHSDMLVRFSNQRDICRLGKLAEINVIHSTLKELLLQSNQKNRRTPRARKDRMEQT
;
A
#
# COMPACT_ATOMS: atom_id res chain seq x y z
N MET A 1 -7.81 -0.04 -18.85
CA MET A 1 -6.69 0.80 -18.37
C MET A 1 -5.38 0.21 -18.87
N LYS A 2 -4.39 1.03 -19.26
CA LYS A 2 -3.05 0.50 -19.56
C LYS A 2 -2.48 -0.13 -18.27
N PRO A 3 -1.76 -1.25 -18.33
CA PRO A 3 -1.28 -1.98 -17.15
C PRO A 3 -0.35 -1.19 -16.20
N ASN A 4 0.12 0.01 -16.62
CA ASN A 4 0.93 0.92 -15.80
C ASN A 4 0.15 2.03 -15.06
N GLN A 5 -1.19 2.09 -15.14
CA GLN A 5 -1.99 3.17 -14.55
C GLN A 5 -2.73 2.78 -13.26
N ARG A 6 -2.22 1.80 -12.50
CA ARG A 6 -2.84 1.42 -11.22
C ARG A 6 -2.69 2.55 -10.20
N PRO A 7 -3.75 2.92 -9.48
CA PRO A 7 -3.71 4.08 -8.59
C PRO A 7 -2.94 3.80 -7.29
N CYS A 8 -2.44 4.89 -6.71
CA CYS A 8 -2.09 4.97 -5.29
C CYS A 8 -3.30 5.53 -4.53
N ILE A 9 -3.62 4.91 -3.39
CA ILE A 9 -4.72 5.32 -2.53
C ILE A 9 -4.15 5.86 -1.23
N VAL A 10 -4.60 7.04 -0.82
CA VAL A 10 -4.24 7.66 0.46
C VAL A 10 -5.51 7.79 1.29
N LEU A 11 -5.58 7.04 2.38
CA LEU A 11 -6.62 7.09 3.39
C LEU A 11 -6.11 7.99 4.53
N SER A 12 -6.67 9.18 4.67
CA SER A 12 -6.36 10.07 5.78
C SER A 12 -7.54 10.98 6.12
N ASP A 13 -7.75 11.16 7.42
CA ASP A 13 -8.74 12.07 8.01
C ASP A 13 -8.23 13.52 8.08
N TYR A 14 -6.94 13.77 7.86
CA TYR A 14 -6.34 15.11 7.88
C TYR A 14 -5.95 15.61 6.48
N PRO A 15 -6.58 16.68 5.97
CA PRO A 15 -6.31 17.21 4.62
C PRO A 15 -4.83 17.57 4.36
N ILE A 16 -4.12 18.06 5.37
CA ILE A 16 -2.71 18.46 5.22
C ILE A 16 -1.80 17.25 4.97
N LYS A 17 -2.07 16.11 5.64
CA LYS A 17 -1.36 14.85 5.45
C LYS A 17 -1.63 14.30 4.05
N THR A 18 -2.89 14.32 3.63
CA THR A 18 -3.29 13.96 2.26
C THR A 18 -2.48 14.72 1.22
N MET A 19 -2.39 16.05 1.34
CA MET A 19 -1.63 16.88 0.40
C MET A 19 -0.13 16.55 0.41
N ALA A 20 0.44 16.26 1.58
CA ALA A 20 1.85 15.88 1.71
C ALA A 20 2.13 14.56 0.96
N TYR A 21 1.31 13.52 1.19
CA TYR A 21 1.44 12.25 0.46
C TYR A 21 1.25 12.42 -1.04
N GLN A 22 0.24 13.17 -1.47
CA GLN A 22 0.00 13.42 -2.90
C GLN A 22 1.21 14.09 -3.57
N ARG A 23 1.78 15.14 -2.95
CA ARG A 23 2.97 15.82 -3.46
C ARG A 23 4.18 14.89 -3.51
N PHE A 24 4.38 14.11 -2.46
CA PHE A 24 5.51 13.17 -2.40
C PHE A 24 5.40 12.09 -3.47
N LEU A 25 4.26 11.41 -3.57
CA LEU A 25 4.01 10.36 -4.56
C LEU A 25 4.09 10.92 -5.99
N SER A 26 3.52 12.10 -6.23
CA SER A 26 3.65 12.78 -7.53
C SER A 26 5.10 13.12 -7.87
N GLY A 27 5.90 13.53 -6.88
CA GLY A 27 7.34 13.72 -7.02
C GLY A 27 8.13 12.44 -7.35
N LEU A 28 7.56 11.26 -7.09
CA LEU A 28 8.11 9.95 -7.49
C LEU A 28 7.63 9.51 -8.89
N GLY A 29 6.81 10.31 -9.57
CA GLY A 29 6.28 10.03 -10.90
C GLY A 29 4.90 9.37 -10.93
N ASP A 30 4.18 9.33 -9.79
CA ASP A 30 2.82 8.82 -9.73
C ASP A 30 1.77 9.89 -10.02
N GLU A 31 1.05 9.73 -11.12
CA GLU A 31 0.04 10.69 -11.57
C GLU A 31 -1.40 10.32 -11.15
N HIS A 32 -1.63 9.06 -10.73
CA HIS A 32 -2.95 8.54 -10.36
C HIS A 32 -3.03 8.33 -8.85
N ILE A 33 -3.32 9.39 -8.10
CA ILE A 33 -3.38 9.36 -6.64
C ILE A 33 -4.79 9.77 -6.19
N PHE A 34 -5.49 8.84 -5.53
CA PHE A 34 -6.80 9.10 -4.95
C PHE A 34 -6.68 9.28 -3.44
N ALA A 35 -7.42 10.25 -2.93
CA ALA A 35 -7.46 10.56 -1.51
C ALA A 35 -8.86 10.27 -0.96
N LEU A 36 -8.92 9.52 0.13
CA LEU A 36 -10.13 9.04 0.76
C LEU A 36 -10.07 9.39 2.24
N ARG A 37 -11.21 9.74 2.83
CA ARG A 37 -11.31 10.16 4.24
C ARG A 37 -11.87 9.09 5.16
N THR A 38 -12.16 7.91 4.62
CA THR A 38 -12.77 6.79 5.35
C THR A 38 -12.38 5.47 4.70
N VAL A 39 -12.24 4.44 5.53
CA VAL A 39 -12.03 3.05 5.10
C VAL A 39 -13.33 2.33 4.71
N ASN A 40 -14.49 2.88 5.07
CA ASN A 40 -15.80 2.20 4.97
C ASN A 40 -16.58 2.51 3.67
N ALA A 41 -15.99 3.19 2.69
CA ALA A 41 -16.70 3.46 1.45
C ALA A 41 -16.57 2.30 0.45
N ASP A 42 -17.52 2.21 -0.48
CA ASP A 42 -17.44 1.26 -1.58
C ASP A 42 -16.40 1.74 -2.58
N PHE A 43 -15.28 1.01 -2.65
CA PHE A 43 -14.13 1.32 -3.51
C PHE A 43 -13.92 0.23 -4.56
N THR A 44 -14.99 -0.44 -5.01
CA THR A 44 -14.94 -1.51 -6.02
C THR A 44 -14.12 -1.13 -7.26
N GLU A 45 -14.18 0.14 -7.70
CA GLU A 45 -13.41 0.67 -8.83
C GLU A 45 -11.91 0.83 -8.55
N LEU A 46 -11.49 0.87 -7.28
CA LEU A 46 -10.12 1.11 -6.83
C LEU A 46 -9.41 -0.17 -6.35
N THR A 47 -10.07 -1.33 -6.45
CA THR A 47 -9.52 -2.66 -6.07
C THR A 47 -8.21 -3.02 -6.78
N GLN A 48 -7.94 -2.38 -7.92
CA GLN A 48 -6.72 -2.53 -8.71
C GLN A 48 -5.59 -1.57 -8.27
N ALA A 49 -5.66 -1.00 -7.06
CA ALA A 49 -4.60 -0.17 -6.51
C ALA A 49 -3.25 -0.92 -6.46
N LYS A 50 -2.15 -0.18 -6.64
CA LYS A 50 -0.79 -0.72 -6.46
C LYS A 50 -0.21 -0.42 -5.09
N LEU A 51 -0.68 0.66 -4.47
CA LEU A 51 -0.26 1.11 -3.15
C LEU A 51 -1.45 1.69 -2.41
N VAL A 52 -1.57 1.35 -1.14
CA VAL A 52 -2.50 1.95 -0.18
C VAL A 52 -1.67 2.50 0.98
N VAL A 53 -1.89 3.77 1.30
CA VAL A 53 -1.36 4.43 2.50
C VAL A 53 -2.53 4.68 3.43
N CYS A 54 -2.49 4.14 4.63
CA CYS A 54 -3.49 4.35 5.66
C CYS A 54 -2.87 5.12 6.82
N ASP A 55 -3.20 6.41 6.92
CA ASP A 55 -2.79 7.34 7.98
C ASP A 55 -4.04 8.06 8.49
N MET A 56 -4.87 7.26 9.17
CA MET A 56 -6.15 7.66 9.76
C MET A 56 -6.07 7.54 11.28
N ASN A 57 -6.79 8.38 12.02
CA ASN A 57 -6.98 8.21 13.46
C ASN A 57 -7.87 6.99 13.77
N ILE A 58 -7.25 5.82 13.92
CA ILE A 58 -7.88 4.54 14.25
C ILE A 58 -7.52 4.22 15.70
N MET A 59 -8.50 3.86 16.53
CA MET A 59 -8.19 3.41 17.89
C MET A 59 -7.53 2.03 17.84
N VAL A 60 -6.58 1.78 18.73
CA VAL A 60 -5.68 0.61 18.72
C VAL A 60 -6.45 -0.72 18.60
N GLU A 61 -7.58 -0.84 19.29
CA GLU A 61 -8.41 -2.05 19.26
C GLU A 61 -9.02 -2.36 17.88
N PHE A 62 -9.12 -1.36 16.99
CA PHE A 62 -9.66 -1.51 15.63
C PHE A 62 -8.57 -1.55 14.54
N GLU A 63 -7.29 -1.38 14.88
CA GLU A 63 -6.21 -1.38 13.90
C GLU A 63 -6.10 -2.71 13.15
N ALA A 64 -6.20 -3.83 13.88
CA ALA A 64 -6.12 -5.16 13.29
C ALA A 64 -7.30 -5.46 12.35
N GLU A 65 -8.53 -5.08 12.75
CA GLU A 65 -9.73 -5.22 11.91
C GLU A 65 -9.63 -4.34 10.67
N THR A 66 -9.18 -3.09 10.83
CA THR A 66 -9.01 -2.16 9.72
C THR A 66 -7.97 -2.65 8.72
N LEU A 67 -6.84 -3.17 9.20
CA LEU A 67 -5.82 -3.75 8.33
C LEU A 67 -6.37 -4.96 7.57
N ALA A 68 -7.09 -5.87 8.23
CA ALA A 68 -7.72 -7.02 7.59
C ALA A 68 -8.73 -6.59 6.51
N HIS A 69 -9.50 -5.52 6.76
CA HIS A 69 -10.42 -4.95 5.79
C HIS A 69 -9.70 -4.40 4.56
N LEU A 70 -8.61 -3.64 4.74
CA LEU A 70 -7.79 -3.13 3.65
C LEU A 70 -7.13 -4.26 2.85
N GLU A 71 -6.68 -5.30 3.54
CA GLU A 71 -6.13 -6.52 2.94
C GLU A 71 -7.14 -7.24 2.05
N GLN A 72 -8.42 -7.28 2.43
CA GLN A 72 -9.48 -7.88 1.63
C GLN A 72 -9.85 -7.00 0.43
N MET A 73 -9.94 -5.68 0.64
CA MET A 73 -10.36 -4.73 -0.37
C MET A 73 -9.32 -4.49 -1.46
N PHE A 74 -8.03 -4.52 -1.09
CA PHE A 74 -6.91 -4.29 -1.99
C PHE A 74 -5.98 -5.51 -2.03
N PRO A 75 -6.44 -6.64 -2.61
CA PRO A 75 -5.72 -7.92 -2.55
C PRO A 75 -4.32 -7.88 -3.17
N ASN A 76 -4.09 -6.96 -4.12
CA ASN A 76 -2.85 -6.86 -4.88
C ASN A 76 -2.02 -5.60 -4.58
N ALA A 77 -2.48 -4.74 -3.66
CA ALA A 77 -1.78 -3.52 -3.32
C ALA A 77 -0.75 -3.77 -2.23
N ASN A 78 0.40 -3.11 -2.34
CA ASN A 78 1.26 -2.91 -1.20
C ASN A 78 0.58 -1.95 -0.22
N ILE A 79 0.78 -2.15 1.08
CA ILE A 79 0.10 -1.37 2.13
C ILE A 79 1.15 -0.75 3.05
N LEU A 80 1.03 0.55 3.27
CA LEU A 80 1.63 1.23 4.40
C LEU A 80 0.51 1.59 5.40
N PHE A 81 0.60 1.09 6.62
CA PHE A 81 -0.38 1.29 7.69
C PHE A 81 0.28 2.03 8.87
N LEU A 82 -0.24 3.21 9.24
CA LEU A 82 0.30 4.06 10.29
C LEU A 82 -0.53 3.88 11.58
N GLU A 83 0.12 3.44 12.64
CA GLU A 83 -0.48 2.98 13.90
C GLU A 83 -0.29 4.00 15.01
N GLU A 84 -1.24 4.13 15.93
CA GLU A 84 -1.16 5.10 17.04
C GLU A 84 -0.02 4.77 18.02
N ASP A 85 0.09 3.52 18.48
CA ASP A 85 0.90 3.16 19.65
C ASP A 85 2.18 2.36 19.35
N HIS A 86 2.52 2.11 18.09
CA HIS A 86 3.67 1.28 17.76
C HIS A 86 4.97 2.08 17.65
N SER A 87 5.90 1.91 18.60
CA SER A 87 7.25 2.48 18.53
C SER A 87 8.15 1.80 17.50
N ASP A 88 7.81 0.57 17.09
CA ASP A 88 8.64 -0.28 16.23
C ASP A 88 8.05 -0.43 14.81
N MET A 89 8.94 -0.43 13.81
CA MET A 89 8.59 -0.75 12.42
C MET A 89 8.38 -2.26 12.26
N LEU A 90 7.18 -2.67 11.87
CA LEU A 90 6.86 -4.07 11.56
C LEU A 90 6.63 -4.23 10.06
N VAL A 91 7.43 -5.09 9.42
CA VAL A 91 7.27 -5.38 7.98
C VAL A 91 6.89 -6.83 7.74
N ARG A 92 5.80 -7.03 7.02
CA ARG A 92 5.36 -8.32 6.48
C ARG A 92 5.56 -8.32 4.97
N PHE A 93 6.65 -8.94 4.53
CA PHE A 93 6.90 -9.19 3.12
C PHE A 93 6.16 -10.46 2.66
N SER A 94 5.57 -10.42 1.47
CA SER A 94 5.04 -11.62 0.84
C SER A 94 5.28 -11.60 -0.67
N ASN A 95 5.16 -12.78 -1.29
CA ASN A 95 5.30 -12.90 -2.74
C ASN A 95 4.21 -12.14 -3.52
N GLN A 96 3.06 -11.86 -2.89
CA GLN A 96 1.93 -11.17 -3.53
C GLN A 96 1.94 -9.67 -3.24
N ARG A 97 2.08 -9.27 -1.97
CA ARG A 97 2.11 -7.87 -1.52
C ARG A 97 3.02 -7.66 -0.32
N ASP A 98 3.49 -6.46 -0.15
CA ASP A 98 4.24 -6.05 1.03
C ASP A 98 3.35 -5.17 1.91
N ILE A 99 3.34 -5.46 3.21
CA ILE A 99 2.61 -4.69 4.21
C ILE A 99 3.62 -4.16 5.21
N CYS A 100 3.76 -2.85 5.28
CA CYS A 100 4.54 -2.16 6.30
C CYS A 100 3.60 -1.51 7.32
N ARG A 101 3.87 -1.76 8.59
CA ARG A 101 3.22 -1.12 9.73
C ARG A 101 4.25 -0.23 10.41
N LEU A 102 3.93 1.04 10.59
CA LEU A 102 4.80 2.05 11.21
C LEU A 102 4.02 2.79 12.28
N GLY A 103 4.66 3.17 13.39
CA GLY A 103 4.08 4.15 14.30
C GLY A 103 3.84 5.50 13.63
N LYS A 104 2.80 6.21 14.07
CA LYS A 104 2.50 7.59 13.63
C LYS A 104 3.58 8.60 14.01
N LEU A 105 4.36 8.28 15.03
CA LEU A 105 5.52 9.07 15.46
C LEU A 105 6.81 8.71 14.69
N ALA A 106 6.74 7.81 13.71
CA ALA A 106 7.89 7.48 12.88
C ALA A 106 8.42 8.75 12.18
N GLU A 107 9.75 8.85 12.10
CA GLU A 107 10.38 9.97 11.42
C GLU A 107 9.93 10.03 9.96
N ILE A 108 9.73 11.25 9.46
CA ILE A 108 9.26 11.47 8.09
C ILE A 108 10.16 10.81 7.04
N ASN A 109 11.47 10.74 7.30
CA ASN A 109 12.44 10.08 6.42
C ASN A 109 12.24 8.56 6.35
N VAL A 110 11.81 7.94 7.45
CA VAL A 110 11.45 6.52 7.49
C VAL A 110 10.20 6.30 6.64
N ILE A 111 9.13 7.08 6.87
CA ILE A 111 7.88 7.01 6.11
C ILE A 111 8.16 7.16 4.60
N HIS A 112 8.92 8.19 4.21
CA HIS A 112 9.28 8.44 2.81
C HIS A 112 10.11 7.30 2.20
N SER A 113 11.07 6.74 2.94
CA SER A 113 11.89 5.63 2.44
C SER A 113 11.05 4.37 2.26
N THR A 114 10.16 4.06 3.21
CA THR A 114 9.23 2.94 3.12
C THR A 114 8.29 3.09 1.93
N LEU A 115 7.72 4.28 1.69
CA LEU A 115 6.88 4.55 0.52
C LEU A 115 7.62 4.31 -0.81
N LYS A 116 8.87 4.77 -0.93
CA LYS A 116 9.70 4.53 -2.11
C LYS A 116 9.90 3.03 -2.34
N GLU A 117 10.23 2.28 -1.30
CA GLU A 117 10.47 0.85 -1.40
C GLU A 117 9.20 0.09 -1.80
N LEU A 118 8.06 0.38 -1.16
CA LEU A 118 6.78 -0.23 -1.51
C LEU A 118 6.37 0.06 -2.96
N LEU A 119 6.61 1.28 -3.46
CA LEU A 119 6.38 1.60 -4.86
C LEU A 119 7.30 0.83 -5.80
N LEU A 120 8.60 0.75 -5.49
CA LEU A 120 9.57 -0.01 -6.27
C LEU A 120 9.18 -1.48 -6.38
N GLN A 121 8.81 -2.11 -5.26
CA GLN A 121 8.36 -3.50 -5.24
C GLN A 121 7.08 -3.71 -6.05
N SER A 122 6.11 -2.79 -5.94
CA SER A 122 4.86 -2.86 -6.71
C SER A 122 5.10 -2.83 -8.23
N ASN A 123 6.10 -2.05 -8.67
CA ASN A 123 6.49 -1.93 -10.07
C ASN A 123 7.30 -3.15 -10.54
N GLN A 124 8.13 -3.74 -9.68
CA GLN A 124 8.92 -4.94 -10.01
C GLN A 124 8.06 -6.21 -10.09
N LYS A 125 7.12 -6.39 -9.15
CA LYS A 125 6.18 -7.52 -9.14
C LYS A 125 5.32 -7.54 -10.42
N ASN A 126 4.98 -6.38 -10.97
CA ASN A 126 4.31 -6.26 -12.27
C ASN A 126 5.18 -6.65 -13.48
N ARG A 127 6.50 -6.44 -13.41
CA ARG A 127 7.43 -6.79 -14.49
C ARG A 127 7.77 -8.28 -14.52
N ARG A 128 7.55 -8.99 -13.41
CA ARG A 128 7.59 -10.45 -13.40
C ARG A 128 6.32 -10.98 -14.07
N THR A 129 6.33 -11.04 -15.40
CA THR A 129 5.51 -12.01 -16.12
C THR A 129 5.63 -13.36 -15.41
N PRO A 130 4.54 -14.10 -15.18
CA PRO A 130 4.67 -15.47 -14.76
C PRO A 130 5.40 -16.16 -15.91
N ARG A 131 6.71 -16.40 -15.76
CA ARG A 131 7.34 -17.45 -16.54
C ARG A 131 6.56 -18.68 -16.14
N ALA A 132 5.72 -19.18 -17.04
CA ALA A 132 5.19 -20.52 -16.96
C ALA A 132 6.39 -21.40 -16.62
N ARG A 133 6.43 -21.90 -15.37
CA ARG A 133 7.34 -22.96 -15.00
C ARG A 133 6.95 -24.07 -15.97
N LYS A 134 7.80 -24.29 -16.97
CA LYS A 134 7.69 -25.43 -17.86
C LYS A 134 7.86 -26.61 -16.92
N ASP A 135 6.76 -27.24 -16.52
CA ASP A 135 6.80 -28.52 -15.83
C ASP A 135 7.63 -29.44 -16.72
N ARG A 136 8.87 -29.67 -16.29
CA ARG A 136 9.73 -30.65 -16.92
C ARG A 136 9.14 -31.97 -16.48
N MET A 137 8.27 -32.53 -17.32
CA MET A 137 7.96 -33.95 -17.30
C MET A 137 9.30 -34.68 -17.43
N GLU A 138 9.82 -35.17 -16.30
CA GLU A 138 10.74 -36.30 -16.33
C GLU A 138 9.85 -37.55 -16.17
N GLN A 139 9.53 -38.12 -17.33
CA GLN A 139 9.20 -39.54 -17.44
C GLN A 139 10.47 -40.32 -17.10
N THR A 140 10.40 -41.15 -16.05
CA THR A 140 11.04 -42.46 -15.98
C THR A 140 10.30 -43.31 -14.97
#